data_AF-A0A965L271-F1
#
_entry.id   AF-A0A965L271-F1
#
_cell.length_a   1.000
_cell.length_b   1.000
_cell.length_c   1.000
_cell.angle_alpha   90.00
_cell.angle_beta   90.00
_cell.angle_gamma   90.00
#
_symmetry.space_group_name_H-M   'P 1'
#
loop_
_entity.id
_entity.type
_entity.pdbx_description
1 polymer ?
#
loop_
_entity_poly.entity_id
_entity_poly.type
_entity_poly.pdbx_seq_one_letter_code
_entity_poly.pdbx_strand_id
1 'polypeptide(L)'
;MNLIQQIYIGVLKIMPRGFLSALLVFILNACLQDKQAVLGPKSCSTSPSSQVSFTKDIFPIIKINCLQCHDAKNHFGGIVIENYTQIAESGKSGELYNTIQIT
;
A
#
# COMPACT_ATOMS: atom_id res chain seq x y z
N MET A 1 10.71 -47.81 -20.73
CA MET A 1 10.54 -46.34 -20.90
C MET A 1 9.20 -45.98 -20.30
N ASN A 2 9.16 -45.25 -19.18
CA ASN A 2 7.94 -45.09 -18.38
C ASN A 2 7.00 -44.00 -18.91
N LEU A 3 5.69 -44.14 -18.67
CA LEU A 3 4.61 -43.26 -19.15
C LEU A 3 4.87 -41.77 -18.85
N ILE A 4 5.51 -41.46 -17.73
CA ILE A 4 5.88 -40.09 -17.31
C ILE A 4 6.95 -39.47 -18.24
N GLN A 5 7.87 -40.28 -18.78
CA GLN A 5 8.91 -39.78 -19.70
C GLN A 5 8.33 -39.37 -21.05
N GLN A 6 7.25 -40.02 -21.51
CA GLN A 6 6.57 -39.66 -22.77
C GLN A 6 5.79 -38.34 -22.66
N ILE A 7 5.18 -38.09 -21.50
CA ILE A 7 4.45 -36.84 -21.23
C ILE A 7 5.41 -35.64 -21.23
N TYR A 8 6.58 -35.77 -20.59
CA TYR A 8 7.59 -34.71 -20.52
C TYR A 8 8.20 -34.36 -21.90
N ILE A 9 8.51 -35.37 -22.72
CA ILE A 9 9.05 -35.17 -24.08
C ILE A 9 7.99 -34.50 -25.00
N GLY A 10 6.71 -34.82 -24.81
CA GLY A 10 5.61 -34.20 -25.56
C GLY A 10 5.44 -32.70 -25.29
N VAL A 11 5.54 -32.30 -24.02
CA VAL A 11 5.42 -30.88 -23.62
C VAL A 11 6.60 -30.06 -24.15
N LEU A 12 7.82 -30.61 -24.11
CA LEU A 12 9.02 -29.97 -24.65
C LEU A 12 8.97 -29.75 -26.17
N LYS A 13 8.27 -30.60 -26.92
CA LYS A 13 8.17 -30.52 -28.38
C LYS A 13 7.08 -29.56 -28.87
N ILE A 14 6.10 -29.25 -28.03
CA ILE A 14 4.97 -28.35 -28.32
C ILE A 14 5.35 -26.88 -28.08
N MET A 15 6.29 -26.60 -27.16
CA MET A 15 6.71 -25.24 -26.89
C MET A 15 7.60 -24.70 -28.02
N PRO A 16 7.25 -23.56 -28.65
CA PRO A 16 8.12 -22.94 -29.63
C PRO A 16 9.44 -22.55 -28.94
N ARG A 17 10.57 -22.63 -29.68
CA ARG A 17 11.93 -22.36 -29.15
C ARG A 17 12.07 -20.99 -28.47
N GLY A 18 11.14 -20.07 -28.71
CA GLY A 18 11.05 -18.76 -28.07
C GLY A 18 10.31 -18.70 -26.73
N PHE A 19 9.64 -19.76 -26.26
CA PHE A 19 8.81 -19.72 -25.05
C PHE A 19 9.64 -19.39 -23.79
N LEU A 20 10.82 -19.99 -23.65
CA LEU A 20 11.72 -19.74 -22.53
C LEU A 20 12.25 -18.29 -22.54
N SER A 21 12.53 -17.75 -23.73
CA SER A 21 12.99 -16.37 -23.90
C SER A 21 11.86 -15.37 -23.64
N ALA A 22 10.64 -15.67 -24.09
CA ALA A 22 9.46 -14.84 -23.84
C ALA A 22 9.08 -14.80 -22.36
N LEU A 23 9.16 -15.94 -21.65
CA LEU A 23 8.93 -16.02 -20.21
C LEU A 23 9.95 -15.19 -19.43
N LEU A 24 11.23 -15.23 -19.83
CA LEU A 24 12.27 -14.40 -19.23
C LEU A 24 11.99 -12.91 -19.43
N VAL A 25 11.65 -12.48 -20.65
CA VAL A 25 11.29 -11.07 -20.94
C VAL A 25 10.05 -10.63 -20.14
N PHE A 26 9.07 -11.49 -19.92
CA PHE A 26 7.88 -11.17 -19.13
C PHE A 26 8.21 -10.93 -17.64
N ILE A 27 9.13 -11.72 -17.07
CA ILE A 27 9.58 -11.58 -15.68
C ILE A 27 10.40 -10.30 -15.48
N LEU A 28 11.25 -9.91 -16.44
CA LEU A 28 12.03 -8.67 -16.34
C LEU A 28 11.16 -7.40 -16.42
N ASN A 29 10.06 -7.42 -17.19
CA ASN A 29 9.15 -6.26 -17.28
C ASN A 29 8.25 -6.09 -16.05
N ALA A 30 8.09 -7.11 -15.20
CA ALA A 30 7.27 -7.03 -13.99
C ALA A 30 7.89 -6.13 -12.89
N CYS A 31 9.20 -5.85 -12.93
CA CYS A 31 9.93 -4.98 -11.98
C CYS A 31 10.21 -3.57 -12.51
N LEU A 32 9.60 -3.16 -13.63
CA LEU A 32 9.74 -1.78 -14.15
C LEU A 32 8.49 -0.95 -13.90
N GLN A 33 7.40 -1.56 -13.41
CA GLN A 33 6.10 -0.90 -13.19
C GLN A 33 5.76 -0.67 -11.70
N ASP A 34 6.70 -0.89 -10.79
CA ASP A 34 6.60 -0.57 -9.35
C ASP A 34 7.06 0.86 -9.05
N LYS A 35 7.66 1.55 -10.02
CA LYS A 35 7.75 3.01 -9.99
C LYS A 35 6.46 3.59 -10.53
N GLN A 36 5.41 3.54 -9.71
CA GLN A 36 4.43 4.61 -9.74
C GLN A 36 5.24 5.90 -9.73
N ALA A 37 5.14 6.70 -10.79
CA ALA A 37 5.56 8.09 -10.75
C ALA A 37 4.61 8.76 -9.74
N VAL A 38 4.86 8.53 -8.45
CA VAL A 38 4.43 9.42 -7.39
C VAL A 38 5.06 10.73 -7.80
N LEU A 39 4.22 11.59 -8.38
CA LEU A 39 4.51 12.98 -8.63
C LEU A 39 5.32 13.44 -7.44
N GLY A 40 6.61 13.70 -7.68
CA GLY A 40 7.56 14.07 -6.62
C GLY A 40 6.92 15.14 -5.74
N PRO A 41 7.26 15.17 -4.43
CA PRO A 41 6.51 15.90 -3.42
C PRO A 41 6.09 17.25 -3.97
N LYS A 42 4.77 17.44 -4.17
CA LYS A 42 4.19 18.75 -4.47
C LYS A 42 4.74 19.65 -3.38
N SER A 43 5.70 20.52 -3.72
CA SER A 43 6.54 21.28 -2.78
C SER A 43 5.77 21.57 -1.49
N CYS A 44 5.98 20.75 -0.47
CA CYS A 44 5.26 20.90 0.78
C CYS A 44 5.90 22.11 1.44
N SER A 45 5.26 23.28 1.33
CA SER A 45 5.63 24.42 2.16
C SER A 45 5.47 24.00 3.61
N THR A 46 6.60 23.78 4.29
CA THR A 46 6.67 23.50 5.74
C THR A 46 6.32 24.71 6.59
N SER A 47 5.98 25.84 5.96
CA SER A 47 5.38 27.01 6.59
C SER A 47 3.91 27.09 6.18
N PRO A 48 2.99 26.49 6.95
CA PRO A 48 1.58 26.76 6.76
C PRO A 48 1.34 28.26 7.00
N SER A 49 0.53 28.91 6.15
CA SER A 49 0.22 30.35 6.32
C SER A 49 -0.64 30.62 7.55
N SER A 50 -1.18 29.57 8.17
CA SER A 50 -2.02 29.59 9.37
C SER A 50 -1.62 28.51 10.36
N GLN A 51 -1.87 28.78 11.65
CA GLN A 51 -1.68 27.80 12.71
C GLN A 51 -2.79 26.74 12.65
N VAL A 52 -2.40 25.48 12.53
CA VAL A 52 -3.32 24.33 12.55
C VAL A 52 -3.66 23.96 13.98
N SER A 53 -4.96 23.81 14.28
CA SER A 53 -5.49 23.37 15.57
C SER A 53 -5.93 21.91 15.48
N PHE A 54 -5.38 21.05 16.34
CA PHE A 54 -5.81 19.66 16.42
C PHE A 54 -7.32 19.53 16.65
N THR A 55 -7.88 20.26 17.63
CA THR A 55 -9.29 20.13 18.01
C THR A 55 -10.24 20.66 16.94
N LYS A 56 -9.86 21.72 16.22
CA LYS A 56 -10.74 22.37 15.22
C LYS A 56 -10.58 21.80 13.81
N ASP A 57 -9.35 21.46 13.43
CA ASP A 57 -9.03 21.13 12.04
C ASP A 57 -8.85 19.63 11.83
N ILE A 58 -8.22 18.93 12.78
CA ILE A 58 -7.81 17.52 12.60
C ILE A 58 -8.83 16.55 13.20
N PHE A 59 -9.21 16.74 14.46
CA PHE A 59 -10.06 15.80 15.19
C PHE A 59 -11.45 15.58 14.56
N PRO A 60 -12.12 16.59 13.98
CA PRO A 60 -13.38 16.37 13.28
C PRO A 60 -13.26 15.38 12.10
N ILE A 61 -12.13 15.41 11.38
CA ILE A 61 -11.85 14.49 10.27
C ILE A 61 -11.71 13.06 10.79
N ILE A 62 -10.95 12.88 11.89
CA ILE A 62 -10.79 11.57 12.55
C ILE A 62 -12.12 11.04 13.07
N LYS A 63 -12.92 11.91 13.70
CA LYS A 63 -14.22 11.54 14.26
C LYS A 63 -15.19 11.01 13.21
N ILE A 64 -15.22 11.64 12.03
CA ILE A 64 -16.14 11.27 10.95
C ILE A 64 -15.67 10.00 10.23
N ASN A 65 -14.37 9.90 9.93
CA ASN A 65 -13.88 8.88 9.01
C ASN A 65 -13.34 7.64 9.72
N CYS A 66 -12.84 7.76 10.95
CA CYS A 66 -12.04 6.72 11.59
C CYS A 66 -12.69 6.12 12.84
N LEU A 67 -13.33 6.94 13.69
CA LEU A 67 -13.86 6.47 14.98
C LEU A 67 -15.05 5.51 14.85
N GLN A 68 -15.63 5.34 13.66
CA GLN A 68 -16.59 4.25 13.41
C GLN A 68 -15.99 2.85 13.62
N CYS A 69 -14.68 2.69 13.40
CA CYS A 69 -13.97 1.40 13.46
C CYS A 69 -12.70 1.42 14.32
N HIS A 70 -12.30 2.58 14.85
CA HIS A 70 -11.09 2.75 15.68
C HIS A 70 -11.36 3.57 16.94
N ASP A 71 -12.51 3.28 17.58
CA ASP A 71 -12.86 3.81 18.90
C ASP A 71 -12.60 2.74 19.98
N ALA A 72 -12.79 3.08 21.26
CA ALA A 72 -12.52 2.17 22.37
C ALA A 72 -13.49 0.99 22.43
N LYS A 73 -14.62 1.04 21.72
CA LYS A 73 -15.64 0.00 21.69
C LYS A 73 -15.51 -0.92 20.46
N ASN A 74 -15.13 -0.34 19.35
CA ASN A 74 -14.99 -0.89 18.02
C ASN A 74 -13.53 -0.62 17.61
N HIS A 75 -12.59 -1.37 18.18
CA HIS A 75 -11.14 -1.20 17.95
C HIS A 75 -10.64 -2.22 16.92
N PHE A 76 -11.06 -2.06 15.67
CA PHE A 76 -10.71 -3.00 14.61
C PHE A 76 -9.20 -2.93 14.39
N GLY A 77 -8.56 -4.09 14.22
CA GLY A 77 -7.10 -4.17 14.15
C GLY A 77 -6.37 -3.80 15.45
N GLY A 78 -7.07 -3.66 16.58
CA GLY A 78 -6.45 -3.32 17.87
C GLY A 78 -6.06 -1.84 18.01
N ILE A 79 -6.53 -0.97 17.11
CA ILE A 79 -6.19 0.44 17.07
C ILE A 79 -7.29 1.27 17.74
N VAL A 80 -6.90 2.16 18.64
CA VAL A 80 -7.79 3.13 19.33
C VAL A 80 -7.18 4.52 19.16
N ILE A 81 -7.93 5.46 18.59
CA ILE A 81 -7.45 6.81 18.23
C ILE A 81 -8.44 7.93 18.61
N GLU A 82 -9.07 7.81 19.78
CA GLU A 82 -10.13 8.72 20.26
C GLU A 82 -9.60 10.04 20.81
N ASN A 83 -8.29 10.14 21.09
CA ASN A 83 -7.68 11.33 21.64
C ASN A 83 -6.31 11.64 21.02
N TYR A 84 -5.79 12.83 21.33
CA TYR A 84 -4.53 13.33 20.78
C TYR A 84 -3.36 12.39 21.02
N THR A 85 -3.19 11.88 22.25
CA THR A 85 -2.05 11.03 22.62
C THR A 85 -2.02 9.77 21.77
N GLN A 86 -3.16 9.10 21.66
CA GLN A 86 -3.30 7.89 20.85
C GLN A 86 -3.03 8.14 19.36
N ILE A 87 -3.60 9.20 18.79
CA ILE A 87 -3.37 9.58 17.39
C ILE A 87 -1.88 9.91 17.15
N ALA A 88 -1.24 10.61 18.09
CA ALA A 88 0.16 10.97 18.00
C ALA A 88 1.07 9.73 18.08
N GLU A 89 0.71 8.73 18.88
CA GLU A 89 1.42 7.45 18.96
C GLU A 89 1.27 6.64 17.67
N SER A 90 0.05 6.48 17.14
CA SER A 90 -0.19 5.81 15.86
C SER A 90 0.46 6.53 14.67
N GLY A 91 0.56 7.86 14.73
CA GLY A 91 1.31 8.64 13.74
C GLY A 91 2.83 8.40 13.81
N LYS A 92 3.39 8.21 15.00
CA LYS A 92 4.82 7.93 15.21
C LYS A 92 5.19 6.49 14.86
N SER A 93 4.30 5.53 15.12
CA SER A 93 4.51 4.12 14.79
C SER A 93 4.39 3.85 13.28
N GLY A 94 3.73 4.76 12.55
CA GLY A 94 3.51 4.65 11.13
C GLY A 94 2.24 3.90 10.74
N GLU A 95 1.39 3.55 11.70
CA GLU A 95 0.07 2.92 11.47
C GLU A 95 -0.84 3.78 10.58
N LEU A 96 -0.61 5.09 10.54
CA LEU A 96 -1.38 6.04 9.73
C LEU A 96 -0.76 6.34 8.36
N TYR A 97 0.40 5.76 8.03
CA TYR A 97 1.03 6.00 6.72
C TYR A 97 0.15 5.48 5.59
N ASN A 98 -0.02 6.30 4.55
CA ASN A 98 -0.82 5.99 3.37
C ASN A 98 -2.33 5.77 3.61
N THR A 99 -2.81 5.94 4.85
CA THR A 99 -4.24 5.91 5.20
C THR A 99 -4.89 7.30 5.05
N ILE A 100 -4.12 8.36 5.26
CA ILE A 100 -4.55 9.75 5.01
C ILE A 100 -4.01 10.18 3.66
N GLN A 101 -4.84 10.07 2.61
CA GLN A 101 -4.53 10.59 1.29
C GLN A 101 -5.14 11.98 1.12
N ILE A 102 -4.30 12.98 0.86
CA ILE A 102 -4.73 14.31 0.42
C ILE A 102 -4.65 14.28 -1.11
N THR A 103 -5.73 13.85 -1.76
CA THR A 103 -5.93 14.06 -3.21
C THR A 103 -6.21 15.52 -3.51
#